data_AF-A0A0A7LEN4-F1
#
_entry.id   AF-A0A0A7LEN4-F1
#
_cell.length_a   1.000
_cell.length_b   1.000
_cell.length_c   1.000
_cell.angle_alpha   90.00
_cell.angle_beta   90.00
_cell.angle_gamma   90.00
#
_symmetry.space_group_name_H-M   'P 1'
#
loop_
_entity.id
_entity.type
_entity.pdbx_description
1 polymer ?
#
loop_
_entity_poly.entity_id
_entity_poly.type
_entity_poly.pdbx_seq_one_letter_code
_entity_poly.pdbx_strand_id
1 'polypeptide(L)'
;MPSTVIVKMNTCGKTHKITVSLRDDGDLDVKIVSDCKHVQEYAELLTKVGMSDITDRHGSKILDPDICTSLSFPCLVPSGVLDAAWIETEMLSKSLCKRVRQNEVILDQFDTV
;
A
#
# COMPACT_ATOMS: atom_id res chain seq x y z
N MET A 1 11.92 2.66 12.81
CA MET A 1 11.73 3.95 12.10
C MET A 1 10.73 3.65 11.00
N PRO A 2 9.57 4.31 10.99
CA PRO A 2 8.45 3.93 10.15
C PRO A 2 8.86 3.90 8.68
N SER A 3 8.35 2.92 7.96
CA SER A 3 8.59 2.76 6.54
C SER A 3 7.55 3.55 5.76
N THR A 4 8.02 4.31 4.78
CA THR A 4 7.18 5.22 4.00
C THR A 4 7.35 4.94 2.52
N VAL A 5 6.23 4.80 1.82
CA VAL A 5 6.19 4.66 0.36
C VAL A 5 5.31 5.73 -0.27
N ILE A 6 5.53 5.99 -1.54
CA ILE A 6 4.75 6.93 -2.35
C ILE A 6 4.10 6.14 -3.48
N VAL A 7 2.77 6.16 -3.53
CA VAL A 7 2.00 5.54 -4.60
C VAL A 7 1.62 6.63 -5.60
N LYS A 8 2.06 6.48 -6.85
CA LYS A 8 1.72 7.39 -7.95
C LYS A 8 0.73 6.71 -8.89
N MET A 9 -0.50 7.21 -8.90
CA MET A 9 -1.56 6.74 -9.78
C MET A 9 -1.64 7.63 -11.02
N ASN A 10 -0.89 7.29 -12.06
CA ASN A 10 -0.89 8.08 -13.31
C ASN A 10 -2.25 8.06 -14.01
N THR A 11 -3.03 6.98 -13.87
CA THR A 11 -4.36 6.83 -14.51
C THR A 11 -5.41 7.80 -13.97
N CYS A 12 -5.30 8.25 -12.71
CA CYS A 12 -6.19 9.26 -12.12
C CYS A 12 -5.47 10.53 -11.67
N GLY A 13 -4.17 10.64 -11.95
CA GLY A 13 -3.31 11.79 -11.62
C GLY A 13 -3.04 12.00 -10.12
N LYS A 14 -3.34 11.02 -9.26
CA LYS A 14 -3.24 11.16 -7.80
C LYS A 14 -1.92 10.60 -7.26
N THR A 15 -1.43 11.20 -6.18
CA THR A 15 -0.25 10.72 -5.45
C THR A 15 -0.61 10.56 -3.98
N HIS A 16 -0.24 9.42 -3.41
CA HIS A 16 -0.56 9.04 -2.04
C HIS A 16 0.73 8.78 -1.27
N LYS A 17 0.78 9.21 -0.01
CA LYS A 17 1.87 8.88 0.91
C LYS A 17 1.37 7.90 1.94
N ILE A 18 2.03 6.76 2.06
CA ILE A 18 1.68 5.71 3.00
C ILE A 18 2.84 5.53 3.97
N THR A 19 2.55 5.51 5.26
CA THR A 19 3.52 5.30 6.34
C THR A 19 3.01 4.18 7.23
N VAL A 20 3.88 3.20 7.50
CA VAL A 20 3.60 2.07 8.38
C VAL A 20 4.64 1.99 9.48
N SER A 21 4.21 1.73 10.72
CA SER A 21 5.07 1.50 11.88
C SER A 21 4.67 0.24 12.61
N LEU A 22 5.67 -0.60 12.94
CA LEU A 22 5.49 -1.74 13.82
C LEU A 22 5.37 -1.27 15.28
N ARG A 23 4.36 -1.78 15.98
CA ARG A 23 4.12 -1.54 17.40
C ARG A 23 4.76 -2.64 18.25
N ASP A 24 4.91 -2.37 19.54
CA ASP A 24 5.47 -3.33 20.50
C ASP A 24 4.60 -4.59 20.67
N ASP A 25 3.30 -4.52 20.36
CA ASP A 25 2.36 -5.65 20.41
C ASP A 25 2.38 -6.52 19.13
N GLY A 26 3.17 -6.15 18.12
CA GLY A 26 3.29 -6.87 16.86
C GLY A 26 2.28 -6.45 15.78
N ASP A 27 1.33 -5.57 16.09
CA ASP A 27 0.46 -4.95 15.10
C ASP A 27 1.18 -3.78 14.39
N LEU A 28 0.62 -3.37 13.25
CA LEU A 28 1.13 -2.32 12.40
C LEU A 28 0.13 -1.17 12.35
N ASP A 29 0.56 0.03 12.72
CA ASP A 29 -0.20 1.26 12.49
C ASP A 29 -0.02 1.71 11.04
N VAL A 30 -1.13 2.01 10.37
CA VAL A 30 -1.15 2.43 8.96
C VAL A 30 -1.66 3.87 8.88
N LYS A 31 -0.89 4.72 8.20
CA LYS A 31 -1.28 6.10 7.92
C LYS A 31 -1.19 6.36 6.42
N ILE A 32 -2.30 6.78 5.82
CA ILE A 32 -2.39 7.14 4.41
C ILE A 32 -2.76 8.61 4.29
N VAL A 33 -1.98 9.37 3.54
CA VAL A 33 -2.22 10.79 3.25
C VAL A 33 -2.50 10.95 1.76
N SER A 34 -3.68 11.48 1.43
CA SER A 34 -4.16 11.68 0.07
C SER A 34 -5.19 12.80 -0.02
N ASP A 35 -5.31 13.40 -1.21
CA ASP A 35 -6.39 14.31 -1.63
C ASP A 35 -7.54 13.58 -2.39
N CYS A 36 -7.45 12.26 -2.56
CA CYS A 36 -8.48 11.44 -3.18
C CYS A 36 -9.50 10.98 -2.13
N LYS A 37 -10.77 11.37 -2.27
CA LYS A 37 -11.84 11.04 -1.32
C LYS A 37 -11.99 9.54 -1.08
N HIS A 38 -11.94 8.74 -2.14
CA HIS A 38 -12.00 7.28 -2.06
C HIS A 38 -10.85 6.68 -1.22
N VAL A 39 -9.65 7.24 -1.36
CA VAL A 39 -8.48 6.81 -0.58
C VAL A 39 -8.56 7.30 0.85
N GLN A 40 -9.19 8.45 1.11
CA GLN A 40 -9.45 8.94 2.46
C GLN A 40 -10.43 8.00 3.19
N GLU A 41 -11.51 7.58 2.54
CA GLU A 41 -12.45 6.59 3.09
C GLU A 41 -11.75 5.27 3.42
N TYR A 42 -10.90 4.77 2.51
CA TYR A 42 -10.08 3.58 2.78
C TYR A 42 -9.11 3.77 3.95
N ALA A 43 -8.51 4.96 4.07
CA ALA A 43 -7.59 5.30 5.16
C ALA A 43 -8.26 5.37 6.53
N GLU A 44 -9.53 5.75 6.59
CA GLU A 44 -10.33 5.78 7.81
C GLU A 44 -10.66 4.36 8.31
N LEU A 45 -10.87 3.42 7.39
CA LEU A 45 -11.17 2.02 7.71
C LEU A 45 -9.92 1.22 8.06
N LEU A 46 -8.79 1.50 7.39
CA LEU A 46 -7.55 0.74 7.52
C LEU A 46 -6.49 1.47 8.35
N THR A 47 -6.76 1.65 9.64
CA THR A 47 -5.84 2.34 10.57
C THR A 47 -4.85 1.40 11.24
N LYS A 48 -5.19 0.12 11.39
CA LYS A 48 -4.36 -0.90 12.03
C LYS A 48 -4.52 -2.25 11.35
N VAL A 49 -3.40 -2.92 11.12
CA VAL A 49 -3.34 -4.27 10.53
C VAL A 49 -2.42 -5.17 11.34
N GLY A 50 -2.69 -6.46 11.35
CA GLY A 50 -1.86 -7.47 12.00
C GLY A 50 -0.89 -8.14 11.02
N MET A 51 -0.01 -8.99 11.54
CA MET A 51 0.92 -9.77 10.71
C MET A 51 0.23 -10.71 9.71
N SER A 52 -0.95 -11.23 10.04
CA SER A 52 -1.75 -12.06 9.12
C SER A 52 -2.22 -11.25 7.92
N ASP A 53 -2.54 -9.97 8.11
CA ASP A 53 -3.03 -9.10 7.03
C ASP A 53 -1.97 -8.87 5.94
N ILE A 54 -0.69 -9.06 6.25
CA ILE A 54 0.41 -8.87 5.31
C ILE A 54 1.00 -10.20 4.79
N THR A 55 0.58 -11.34 5.34
CA THR A 55 1.11 -12.67 4.97
C THR A 55 0.07 -13.61 4.38
N ASP A 56 -1.20 -13.48 4.75
CA ASP A 56 -2.32 -14.23 4.18
C ASP A 56 -3.21 -13.31 3.34
N ARG A 57 -3.24 -13.56 2.03
CA ARG A 57 -4.05 -12.78 1.09
C ARG A 57 -5.55 -12.95 1.32
N HIS A 58 -6.02 -14.12 1.74
CA HIS A 58 -7.45 -14.41 1.82
C HIS A 58 -8.11 -13.77 3.04
N GLY A 59 -7.42 -13.74 4.18
CA GLY A 59 -7.90 -13.09 5.40
C GLY A 59 -7.45 -11.64 5.57
N SER A 60 -6.79 -11.04 4.59
CA SER A 60 -6.18 -9.71 4.72
C SER A 60 -7.22 -8.59 4.72
N LYS A 61 -7.25 -7.80 5.79
CA LYS A 61 -7.98 -6.52 5.84
C LYS A 61 -7.54 -5.53 4.77
N ILE A 62 -6.29 -5.58 4.33
CA ILE A 62 -5.74 -4.69 3.29
C ILE A 62 -6.42 -4.96 1.94
N LEU A 63 -6.91 -6.18 1.73
CA LEU A 63 -7.54 -6.63 0.49
C LEU A 63 -9.01 -7.03 0.69
N ASP A 64 -9.58 -6.76 1.85
CA ASP A 64 -10.96 -7.07 2.20
C ASP A 64 -11.91 -6.25 1.29
N PRO A 65 -12.85 -6.88 0.58
CA PRO A 65 -13.79 -6.19 -0.30
C PRO A 65 -14.60 -5.09 0.39
N ASP A 66 -14.98 -5.27 1.66
CA ASP A 66 -15.78 -4.31 2.41
C ASP A 66 -14.93 -3.08 2.79
N ILE A 67 -13.63 -3.29 3.07
CA ILE A 67 -12.68 -2.19 3.34
C ILE A 67 -12.29 -1.49 2.04
N CYS A 68 -12.08 -2.24 0.95
CA CYS A 68 -11.67 -1.72 -0.35
C CYS A 68 -12.82 -1.13 -1.17
N THR A 69 -14.07 -1.14 -0.67
CA THR A 69 -15.26 -0.82 -1.46
C THR A 69 -15.24 0.56 -2.12
N SER A 70 -14.51 1.53 -1.57
CA SER A 70 -14.38 2.87 -2.14
C SER A 70 -13.35 2.96 -3.27
N LEU A 71 -12.42 2.01 -3.33
CA LEU A 71 -11.32 2.00 -4.28
C LEU A 71 -11.71 1.34 -5.59
N SER A 72 -11.14 1.83 -6.68
CA SER A 72 -11.16 1.08 -7.94
C SER A 72 -10.16 -0.07 -7.85
N PHE A 73 -10.48 -1.21 -8.47
CA PHE A 73 -9.58 -2.37 -8.55
C PHE A 73 -8.12 -2.07 -8.94
N PRO A 74 -7.82 -1.18 -9.93
CA PRO A 74 -6.44 -0.88 -10.29
C PRO A 74 -5.73 0.09 -9.33
N CYS A 75 -6.40 0.61 -8.29
CA CYS A 75 -5.75 1.48 -7.32
C CYS A 75 -4.60 0.75 -6.63
N LEU A 76 -3.39 1.31 -6.71
CA LEU A 76 -2.20 0.70 -6.13
C LEU A 76 -2.03 1.03 -4.63
N VAL A 77 -2.97 1.72 -4.00
CA VAL A 77 -2.89 2.07 -2.57
C VAL A 77 -2.82 0.81 -1.69
N PRO A 78 -3.66 -0.23 -1.86
CA PRO A 78 -3.53 -1.47 -1.10
C PRO A 78 -2.16 -2.13 -1.27
N SER A 79 -1.65 -2.21 -2.50
CA SER A 79 -0.29 -2.70 -2.78
C SER A 79 0.78 -1.86 -2.09
N GLY A 80 0.64 -0.54 -2.07
CA GLY A 80 1.55 0.35 -1.35
C GLY A 80 1.51 0.18 0.17
N VAL A 81 0.36 -0.16 0.75
CA VAL A 81 0.28 -0.53 2.17
C VAL A 81 1.07 -1.82 2.43
N LEU A 82 0.90 -2.84 1.58
CA LEU A 82 1.67 -4.09 1.68
C LEU A 82 3.18 -3.83 1.56
N ASP A 83 3.61 -3.05 0.57
CA ASP A 83 5.02 -2.68 0.40
C ASP A 83 5.57 -1.97 1.65
N ALA A 84 4.86 -0.97 2.16
CA ALA A 84 5.29 -0.23 3.35
C ALA A 84 5.39 -1.14 4.59
N ALA A 85 4.41 -2.04 4.76
CA ALA A 85 4.40 -2.98 5.87
C ALA A 85 5.52 -4.01 5.76
N TRP A 86 5.76 -4.58 4.58
CA TRP A 86 6.85 -5.54 4.36
C TRP A 86 8.23 -4.91 4.52
N ILE A 87 8.39 -3.64 4.12
CA ILE A 87 9.61 -2.89 4.40
C ILE A 87 9.78 -2.70 5.91
N GLU A 88 8.69 -2.39 6.63
CA GLU A 88 8.76 -2.18 8.09
C GLU A 88 9.07 -3.45 8.87
N THR A 89 8.50 -4.59 8.47
CA THR A 89 8.70 -5.90 9.10
C THR A 89 9.93 -6.66 8.57
N GLU A 90 10.74 -6.02 7.71
CA GLU A 90 11.95 -6.58 7.09
C GLU A 90 11.72 -7.80 6.17
N MET A 91 10.47 -8.13 5.85
CA MET A 91 10.11 -9.11 4.81
C MET A 91 10.55 -8.64 3.42
N LEU A 92 10.61 -7.32 3.21
CA LEU A 92 11.21 -6.69 2.04
C LEU A 92 12.42 -5.83 2.47
N SER A 93 13.58 -6.14 1.91
CA SER A 93 14.84 -5.50 2.31
C SER A 93 14.84 -3.98 2.03
N LYS A 94 15.03 -3.19 3.09
CA LYS A 94 15.18 -1.72 3.02
C LYS A 94 16.32 -1.30 2.08
N SER A 95 17.44 -2.03 2.05
CA SER A 95 18.58 -1.71 1.18
C SER A 95 18.27 -1.99 -0.28
N LEU A 96 17.52 -3.07 -0.57
CA LEU A 96 17.03 -3.36 -1.90
C LEU A 96 16.08 -2.26 -2.39
N CYS A 97 15.10 -1.86 -1.58
CA CYS A 97 14.15 -0.80 -1.93
C CYS A 97 14.84 0.53 -2.23
N LYS A 98 15.86 0.91 -1.44
CA LYS A 98 16.65 2.12 -1.70
C LYS A 98 17.41 2.06 -3.03
N ARG A 99 17.77 0.87 -3.50
CA ARG A 99 18.48 0.66 -4.76
C ARG A 99 17.52 0.66 -5.95
N VAL A 100 16.43 -0.13 -5.90
CA VAL A 100 15.49 -0.31 -7.03
C VAL A 100 14.46 0.81 -7.15
N ARG A 101 14.13 1.48 -6.04
CA ARG A 101 13.23 2.64 -5.90
C ARG A 101 11.74 2.39 -6.14
N GLN A 102 11.37 1.56 -7.12
CA GLN A 102 9.97 1.33 -7.45
C GLN A 102 9.77 -0.01 -8.15
N ASN A 103 8.56 -0.55 -7.97
CA ASN A 103 7.95 -1.48 -8.92
C ASN A 103 6.98 -0.68 -9.77
N GLU A 104 6.81 -1.03 -11.05
CA GLU A 104 5.90 -0.32 -11.94
C GLU A 104 4.99 -1.27 -12.71
N VAL A 105 3.76 -0.79 -12.97
CA VAL A 105 2.82 -1.40 -13.90
C VAL A 105 2.78 -0.50 -15.13
N ILE A 106 3.26 -1.01 -16.26
CA ILE A 106 3.28 -0.26 -17.51
C ILE A 106 2.04 -0.64 -18.32
N LEU A 107 1.22 0.36 -18.63
CA LEU A 107 -0.02 0.19 -19.39
C LEU A 107 0.26 0.45 -20.87
N ASP A 108 -0.25 -0.44 -21.73
CA ASP A 108 -0.27 -0.26 -23.18
C ASP A 108 1.10 0.07 -23.82
N GLN A 109 2.18 -0.57 -23.34
CA GLN A 109 3.55 -0.31 -23.80
C GLN A 109 3.88 -0.94 -25.16
N PHE A 110 3.00 -1.79 -25.68
CA PHE A 110 3.25 -2.55 -26.89
C PHE A 110 2.26 -2.12 -27.97
N ASP A 111 2.61 -1.05 -28.69
CA ASP A 111 2.18 -0.91 -30.08
C ASP A 111 2.76 -2.11 -30.85
N THR A 112 1.98 -3.18 -31.02
CA THR A 112 2.29 -4.14 -32.08
C THR A 112 2.14 -3.40 -33.40
N VAL A 113 3.28 -3.15 -34.06
CA VAL A 113 3.51 -2.77 -35.47
C VAL A 113 2.26 -2.38 -36.26
#